data_AF-A0AAD5L5M5-F1
#
_entry.id   AF-A0AAD5L5M5-F1
#
_cell.length_a   1.000
_cell.length_b   1.000
_cell.length_c   1.000
_cell.angle_alpha   90.00
_cell.angle_beta   90.00
_cell.angle_gamma   90.00
#
_symmetry.space_group_name_H-M   'P 1'
#
loop_
_entity.id
_entity.type
_entity.pdbx_description
1 polymer ?
#
loop_
_entity_poly.entity_id
_entity_poly.type
_entity_poly.pdbx_seq_one_letter_code
_entity_poly.pdbx_strand_id
1 'polypeptide(L)'
;MDGVRKVANSGRTIVCTIHQPSTEIFTLFDRLLLLKAGGQTVFNGDLGPECSNLIEYFESAPGVAKIPPCYNPSTWMLECIVRCDVVDPNALRG
;
A
#
# COMPACT_ATOMS: atom_id res chain seq x y z
N MET A 1 -12.68 5.90 11.85
CA MET A 1 -12.49 7.20 11.13
C MET A 1 -13.61 7.41 10.11
N ASP A 2 -14.83 7.71 10.55
CA ASP A 2 -15.98 7.75 9.63
C ASP A 2 -16.04 9.02 8.77
N GLY A 3 -15.46 10.12 9.23
CA GLY A 3 -15.52 11.41 8.55
C GLY A 3 -14.82 11.41 7.21
N VAL A 4 -13.61 10.85 7.15
CA VAL A 4 -12.80 10.79 5.91
C VAL A 4 -13.52 9.97 4.85
N ARG A 5 -14.04 8.79 5.21
CA ARG A 5 -14.79 7.95 4.27
C ARG A 5 -16.09 8.62 3.81
N LYS A 6 -16.81 9.32 4.69
CA LYS A 6 -18.01 10.09 4.32
C LYS A 6 -17.71 11.20 3.31
N VAL A 7 -16.61 11.93 3.49
CA VAL A 7 -16.17 12.97 2.55
C VAL A 7 -15.80 12.34 1.20
N ALA A 8 -15.06 11.23 1.20
CA ALA A 8 -14.73 10.52 -0.03
C ALA A 8 -15.98 10.08 -0.79
N ASN A 9 -16.93 9.46 -0.09
CA ASN A 9 -18.22 9.02 -0.65
C ASN A 9 -19.11 10.16 -1.16
N SER A 10 -18.81 11.43 -0.83
CA SER A 10 -19.50 12.60 -1.40
C SER A 10 -19.00 13.01 -2.79
N GLY A 11 -18.11 12.21 -3.39
CA GLY A 11 -17.51 12.48 -4.70
C GLY A 11 -16.24 13.36 -4.63
N ARG A 12 -15.63 13.48 -3.46
CA ARG A 12 -14.41 14.27 -3.25
C ARG A 12 -13.18 13.36 -3.17
N THR A 13 -12.12 13.70 -3.89
CA THR A 13 -10.84 12.99 -3.78
C THR A 13 -10.10 13.44 -2.51
N ILE A 14 -9.61 12.47 -1.74
CA ILE A 14 -8.78 12.71 -0.56
C ILE A 14 -7.40 12.14 -0.83
N VAL A 15 -6.37 12.96 -0.68
CA VAL A 15 -4.97 12.55 -0.77
C VAL A 15 -4.29 12.93 0.54
N CYS A 16 -3.62 11.97 1.16
CA CYS A 16 -2.85 12.20 2.38
C CYS A 16 -1.63 11.31 2.43
N THR A 17 -0.60 11.79 3.12
CA THR A 17 0.59 11.01 3.48
C THR A 17 0.44 10.53 4.92
N ILE A 18 0.64 9.23 5.15
CA ILE A 18 0.57 8.65 6.50
C ILE A 18 1.89 7.98 6.82
N HIS A 19 2.50 8.39 7.93
CA HIS A 19 3.61 7.67 8.52
C HIS A 19 3.05 6.51 9.35
N GLN A 20 3.08 5.29 8.80
CA GLN A 20 2.69 4.04 9.48
C GLN A 20 1.18 3.95 9.84
N PRO A 21 0.30 3.69 8.86
CA PRO A 21 -1.12 3.50 9.13
C PRO A 21 -1.35 2.20 9.92
N SER A 22 -2.26 2.24 10.90
CA SER A 22 -2.82 1.02 11.49
C SER A 22 -3.62 0.24 10.45
N THR A 23 -3.88 -1.06 10.69
CA THR A 23 -4.70 -1.90 9.78
C THR A 23 -6.04 -1.24 9.47
N GLU A 24 -6.74 -0.73 10.49
CA GLU A 24 -8.05 -0.09 10.34
C GLU A 24 -8.00 1.13 9.43
N ILE A 25 -6.94 1.95 9.53
CA ILE A 25 -6.79 3.12 8.68
C ILE A 25 -6.38 2.71 7.27
N PHE A 26 -5.52 1.71 7.14
CA PHE A 26 -5.02 1.24 5.86
C PHE A 26 -6.14 0.66 4.98
N THR A 27 -7.10 -0.05 5.57
CA THR A 27 -8.26 -0.63 4.86
C THR A 27 -9.30 0.40 4.41
N LEU A 28 -9.20 1.67 4.85
CA LEU A 28 -10.11 2.73 4.39
C LEU A 28 -9.75 3.30 3.01
N PHE A 29 -8.51 3.09 2.56
CA PHE A 29 -8.01 3.64 1.31
C PHE A 29 -8.34 2.74 0.12
N ASP A 30 -8.72 3.36 -0.99
CA ASP A 30 -9.01 2.63 -2.22
C ASP A 30 -7.71 2.37 -3.03
N ARG A 31 -6.75 3.31 -3.00
CA ARG A 31 -5.47 3.25 -3.73
C ARG A 31 -4.30 3.63 -2.84
N LEU A 32 -3.13 3.09 -3.16
CA LEU A 32 -1.87 3.40 -2.49
C LEU A 32 -0.80 3.80 -3.50
N LEU A 33 -0.12 4.92 -3.21
CA LEU A 33 1.17 5.27 -3.79
C LEU A 33 2.24 5.07 -2.72
N LEU A 34 3.09 4.06 -2.90
CA LEU A 34 4.18 3.71 -1.99
C LEU A 34 5.51 4.11 -2.61
N LEU A 35 6.27 4.92 -1.88
CA LEU A 35 7.57 5.41 -2.28
C LEU A 35 8.65 4.88 -1.32
N LYS A 36 9.85 4.62 -1.86
CA LYS A 36 11.07 4.41 -1.07
C LYS A 36 12.01 5.61 -1.18
N ALA A 37 13.16 5.50 -0.49
CA ALA A 37 14.18 6.54 -0.51
C ALA A 37 14.56 6.94 -1.94
N GLY A 38 14.81 8.23 -2.16
CA GLY A 38 15.07 8.79 -3.49
C GLY A 38 13.83 9.00 -4.36
N GLY A 39 12.62 8.83 -3.80
CA GLY A 39 11.37 9.07 -4.52
C GLY A 39 11.01 7.98 -5.54
N GLN A 40 11.64 6.80 -5.43
CA GLN A 40 11.34 5.67 -6.30
C GLN A 40 10.00 5.04 -5.92
N THR A 41 9.13 4.85 -6.90
CA THR A 41 7.85 4.17 -6.71
C THR A 41 8.07 2.67 -6.54
N VAL A 42 7.48 2.13 -5.48
CA VAL A 42 7.47 0.69 -5.19
C VAL A 42 6.13 0.08 -5.54
N PHE A 43 5.03 0.80 -5.32
CA PHE A 43 3.68 0.35 -5.65
C PHE A 43 2.82 1.57 -5.98
N ASN A 44 2.05 1.51 -7.06
CA ASN A 44 1.04 2.51 -7.40
C ASN A 44 -0.19 1.81 -7.95
N GLY A 45 -1.20 1.62 -7.11
CA GLY A 45 -2.36 0.84 -7.52
C GLY A 45 -3.47 0.77 -6.49
N ASP A 46 -4.53 0.09 -6.88
CA ASP A 46 -5.67 -0.20 -6.02
C ASP A 46 -5.26 -1.22 -4.97
N LEU A 47 -5.61 -1.00 -3.70
CA LEU A 47 -5.28 -1.95 -2.63
C LEU A 47 -6.05 -3.27 -2.78
N GLY A 48 -7.26 -3.22 -3.34
CA GLY A 48 -8.17 -4.36 -3.43
C GLY A 48 -8.80 -4.73 -2.07
N PRO A 49 -9.74 -5.68 -2.06
CA PRO A 49 -10.34 -6.18 -0.83
C PRO A 49 -9.26 -6.71 0.12
N GLU A 50 -9.28 -6.28 1.37
CA GLU A 50 -8.30 -6.71 2.39
C GLU A 50 -6.83 -6.56 1.97
N CYS A 51 -6.53 -5.60 1.09
CA CYS A 51 -5.20 -5.36 0.53
C CYS A 51 -4.67 -6.48 -0.40
N SER A 52 -5.54 -7.31 -0.98
CA SER A 52 -5.14 -8.45 -1.81
C SER A 52 -4.16 -8.09 -2.94
N ASN A 53 -4.42 -7.00 -3.66
CA ASN A 53 -3.59 -6.61 -4.81
C ASN A 53 -2.17 -6.20 -4.38
N LEU A 54 -2.06 -5.52 -3.24
CA LEU A 54 -0.78 -5.16 -2.64
C LEU A 54 -0.02 -6.42 -2.23
N ILE A 55 -0.70 -7.35 -1.57
CA ILE A 55 -0.10 -8.60 -1.10
C ILE A 55 0.41 -9.42 -2.28
N GLU A 56 -0.42 -9.65 -3.30
CA GLU A 56 -0.07 -10.37 -4.52
C GLU A 56 1.13 -9.71 -5.24
N TYR A 57 1.14 -8.39 -5.33
CA TYR A 57 2.25 -7.65 -5.93
C TYR A 57 3.57 -7.92 -5.20
N PHE A 58 3.60 -7.76 -3.88
CA PHE A 58 4.82 -7.99 -3.10
C PHE A 58 5.25 -9.46 -3.10
N GLU A 59 4.32 -10.41 -3.00
CA GLU A 59 4.64 -11.85 -3.05
C GLU A 59 5.15 -12.30 -4.42
N SER A 60 4.82 -11.58 -5.50
CA SER A 60 5.37 -11.85 -6.84
C SER A 60 6.84 -11.44 -6.99
N ALA A 61 7.35 -10.56 -6.12
CA ALA A 61 8.71 -10.05 -6.19
C ALA A 61 9.72 -11.08 -5.67
N PRO A 62 10.85 -11.30 -6.37
CA PRO A 62 11.89 -12.22 -5.92
C PRO A 62 12.44 -11.84 -4.54
N GLY A 63 12.54 -12.83 -3.64
CA GLY A 63 13.12 -12.66 -2.30
C GLY A 63 12.17 -12.07 -1.26
N VAL A 64 10.92 -11.76 -1.60
CA VAL A 64 9.90 -11.36 -0.63
C VAL A 64 9.29 -12.60 0.03
N ALA A 65 9.29 -12.63 1.36
CA ALA A 65 8.62 -13.66 2.14
C ALA A 65 7.10 -13.40 2.17
N LYS A 66 6.31 -14.46 2.05
CA LYS A 66 4.85 -14.40 2.16
C LYS A 66 4.40 -13.76 3.46
N ILE A 67 3.27 -13.06 3.41
CA ILE A 67 2.70 -12.44 4.60
C ILE A 67 2.27 -13.53 5.61
N PRO A 68 2.63 -13.43 6.89
CA PRO A 68 2.15 -14.37 7.89
C PRO A 68 0.63 -14.25 8.10
N PRO A 69 -0.06 -15.34 8.47
CA PRO A 69 -1.48 -15.28 8.80
C PRO A 69 -1.75 -14.25 9.90
N CYS A 70 -2.83 -13.48 9.75
CA CYS A 70 -3.25 -12.44 10.70
C CYS A 70 -2.24 -11.30 10.92
N TYR A 71 -1.22 -11.18 10.06
CA TYR A 71 -0.26 -10.08 10.15
C TYR A 71 -0.78 -8.84 9.45
N ASN A 72 -0.46 -7.65 9.97
CA ASN A 72 -0.93 -6.40 9.40
C ASN A 72 -0.23 -6.14 8.04
N PRO A 73 -0.98 -6.01 6.92
CA PRO A 73 -0.42 -5.73 5.60
C PRO A 73 0.40 -4.44 5.55
N SER A 74 0.02 -3.40 6.30
CA SER A 74 0.76 -2.13 6.29
C SER A 74 2.16 -2.28 6.92
N THR A 75 2.26 -3.04 8.01
CA THR A 75 3.53 -3.35 8.67
C THR A 75 4.40 -4.23 7.77
N TRP A 76 3.82 -5.31 7.22
CA TRP A 76 4.55 -6.24 6.36
C TRP A 76 5.09 -5.54 5.11
N MET A 77 4.28 -4.72 4.44
CA MET A 77 4.69 -3.89 3.31
C MET A 77 5.89 -3.01 3.66
N LEU A 78 5.87 -2.32 4.81
CA LEU A 78 6.99 -1.48 5.25
C LEU A 78 8.26 -2.29 5.52
N GLU A 79 8.13 -3.49 6.04
CA GLU A 79 9.28 -4.39 6.22
C GLU A 79 9.84 -4.86 4.88
N CYS A 80 8.98 -5.19 3.90
CA CYS A 80 9.39 -5.58 2.56
C CYS A 80 10.18 -4.48 1.86
N ILE A 81 9.73 -3.21 1.91
CA ILE A 81 10.46 -2.11 1.25
C ILE A 81 11.80 -1.77 1.90
N VAL A 82 11.99 -2.14 3.17
CA VAL A 82 13.26 -1.92 3.89
C VAL A 82 14.23 -3.07 3.62
N ARG A 83 13.74 -4.30 3.49
CA ARG A 83 14.58 -5.51 3.36
C ARG A 83 14.85 -5.95 1.93
N CYS A 84 13.95 -5.63 1.00
CA CYS A 84 13.99 -6.09 -0.38
C CYS A 84 14.12 -4.91 -1.33
N ASP A 85 14.89 -5.07 -2.41
CA ASP A 85 14.99 -4.07 -3.47
C ASP A 85 13.80 -4.19 -4.43
N VAL A 86 12.60 -3.91 -3.93
CA VAL A 86 11.38 -3.88 -4.74
C VAL A 86 11.27 -2.50 -5.37
N VAL A 87 11.09 -2.47 -6.69
CA VAL A 87 10.81 -1.26 -7.48
C VAL A 87 9.72 -1.63 -8.45
N ASP A 88 8.72 -0.77 -8.62
CA ASP A 88 7.68 -0.98 -9.62
C ASP A 88 8.29 -0.82 -11.03
N PRO A 89 8.36 -1.89 -11.85
CA PRO A 89 8.88 -1.79 -13.21
C PRO A 89 8.01 -0.91 -14.11
N ASN A 90 6.76 -0.65 -13.72
CA ASN A 90 5.79 0.17 -14.45
C ASN A 90 5.59 1.57 -13.85
N ALA A 91 6.40 1.97 -12.87
CA ALA A 91 6.29 3.24 -12.13
C ALA A 91 6.15 4.52 -12.97
N LEU A 92 6.55 4.47 -14.25
CA LEU A 92 6.52 5.61 -15.19
C LEU A 92 5.25 5.67 -16.06
N ARG A 93 4.34 4.69 -15.96
CA ARG A 93 3.08 4.68 -16.71
C ARG A 93 1.95 5.14 -15.79
N GLY A 94 1.86 6.47 -15.63
CA GLY A 94 0.72 7.14 -14.98
C GLY A 94 -0.50 7.19 -15.88
#